data_AF-A0A2T7TWW5-F1
#
_entry.id   AF-A0A2T7TWW5-F1
#
_cell.length_a   1.000
_cell.length_b   1.000
_cell.length_c   1.000
_cell.angle_alpha   90.00
_cell.angle_beta   90.00
_cell.angle_gamma   90.00
#
_symmetry.space_group_name_H-M   'P 1'
#
loop_
_entity.id
_entity.type
_entity.pdbx_description
1 polymer ?
#
loop_
_entity_poly.entity_id
_entity_poly.type
_entity_poly.pdbx_seq_one_letter_code
_entity_poly.pdbx_strand_id
1 'polypeptide(L)' 'MSDTRAIERTKRFRKLRRERGDREMNVWVSTAVAAALDEAVLAGQFKTRQDAIHAALAAAFVRKEVNLTS' A
#
# COMPACT_ATOMS: atom_id res chain seq x y z
N MET A 1 -22.88 17.66 0.76
CA MET A 1 -22.87 17.30 -0.68
C MET A 1 -21.48 16.94 -1.23
N SER A 2 -20.38 17.19 -0.50
CA SER A 2 -19.01 16.80 -0.86
C SER A 2 -18.71 15.31 -0.62
N ASP A 3 -19.24 14.73 0.46
CA ASP A 3 -18.91 13.37 0.88
C ASP A 3 -19.41 12.29 -0.09
N THR A 4 -20.58 12.48 -0.70
CA THR A 4 -21.15 11.50 -1.64
C THR A 4 -20.26 11.28 -2.86
N ARG A 5 -19.66 12.37 -3.39
CA ARG A 5 -18.73 12.31 -4.53
C ARG A 5 -17.39 11.65 -4.14
N ALA A 6 -16.90 11.91 -2.93
CA ALA A 6 -15.68 11.27 -2.42
C ALA A 6 -15.87 9.76 -2.19
N ILE A 7 -17.04 9.37 -1.68
CA ILE A 7 -17.43 7.96 -1.46
C ILE A 7 -17.55 7.22 -2.79
N GLU A 8 -18.21 7.80 -3.79
CA GLU A 8 -18.35 7.20 -5.13
C GLU A 8 -17.00 7.04 -5.83
N ARG A 9 -16.13 8.05 -5.75
CA ARG A 9 -14.78 7.98 -6.32
C ARG A 9 -13.98 6.84 -5.67
N THR A 10 -14.05 6.71 -4.34
CA THR A 10 -13.39 5.63 -3.60
C THR A 10 -13.95 4.25 -3.99
N LYS A 11 -15.28 4.11 -4.13
CA LYS A 11 -15.92 2.88 -4.61
C LYS A 11 -15.46 2.50 -6.01
N ARG A 12 -15.35 3.47 -6.92
CA ARG A 12 -14.86 3.26 -8.29
C ARG A 12 -13.40 2.83 -8.32
N PHE A 13 -12.53 3.46 -7.51
CA PHE A 13 -11.13 3.04 -7.36
C PHE A 13 -11.00 1.62 -6.82
N ARG A 14 -11.79 1.24 -5.80
CA ARG A 14 -11.80 -0.12 -5.26
C ARG A 14 -12.27 -1.15 -6.29
N LYS A 15 -13.27 -0.81 -7.11
CA LYS A 15 -13.76 -1.69 -8.18
C LYS A 15 -12.68 -1.92 -9.25
N LEU A 16 -12.03 -0.85 -9.71
CA LEU A 16 -10.95 -0.92 -10.70
C LEU A 16 -9.75 -1.75 -10.21
N ARG A 17 -9.41 -1.67 -8.92
CA ARG A 17 -8.35 -2.51 -8.33
C ARG A 17 -8.71 -3.99 -8.32
N ARG A 18 -9.95 -4.33 -7.94
CA ARG A 18 -10.44 -5.71 -8.01
C ARG A 18 -10.44 -6.26 -9.43
N GLU A 19 -10.86 -5.45 -10.41
CA GLU A 19 -10.85 -5.83 -11.82
C GLU A 19 -9.44 -6.08 -12.36
N ARG A 20 -8.41 -5.46 -11.78
CA ARG A 20 -6.98 -5.69 -12.08
C ARG A 20 -6.37 -6.89 -11.35
N GLY A 21 -7.13 -7.57 -10.49
CA GLY A 21 -6.66 -8.69 -9.68
C GLY A 21 -6.01 -8.30 -8.35
N ASP A 22 -5.95 -7.00 -8.02
CA ASP A 22 -5.46 -6.54 -6.73
C ASP A 22 -6.43 -6.94 -5.61
N ARG A 23 -5.89 -7.41 -4.48
CA ARG A 23 -6.67 -7.73 -3.27
C ARG A 23 -6.40 -6.70 -2.18
N GLU A 24 -7.45 -6.20 -1.55
CA GLU A 24 -7.34 -5.33 -0.38
C GLU A 24 -7.00 -6.18 0.85
N MET A 25 -5.96 -5.80 1.57
CA MET A 25 -5.51 -6.45 2.80
C MET A 25 -5.42 -5.40 3.91
N ASN A 26 -6.09 -5.65 5.03
CA ASN A 26 -6.03 -4.81 6.22
C ASN A 26 -5.15 -5.51 7.26
N VAL A 27 -4.06 -4.86 7.67
CA VAL A 27 -3.11 -5.41 8.65
C VAL A 27 -2.79 -4.36 9.69
N TRP A 28 -2.60 -4.82 10.93
CA TRP A 28 -2.04 -3.98 11.99
C TRP A 28 -0.51 -3.99 11.85
N VAL A 29 0.11 -2.82 11.95
CA VAL A 29 1.56 -2.65 11.91
C VAL A 29 2.03 -1.94 13.18
N SER A 30 3.30 -2.11 13.55
CA SER A 30 3.87 -1.39 14.68
C SER A 30 3.96 0.11 14.39
N THR A 31 3.98 0.92 15.45
CA THR A 31 4.12 2.38 15.34
C THR A 31 5.39 2.78 14.60
N ALA A 32 6.49 2.06 14.81
CA ALA A 32 7.77 2.31 14.13
C ALA A 32 7.64 2.10 12.60
N VAL A 33 6.94 1.06 12.16
CA VAL A 33 6.71 0.80 10.73
C VAL A 33 5.82 1.89 10.13
N ALA A 34 4.75 2.29 10.83
CA ALA A 34 3.89 3.37 10.37
C ALA A 34 4.66 4.69 10.21
N ALA A 35 5.51 5.03 11.20
CA ALA A 35 6.33 6.25 11.16
C ALA A 35 7.35 6.22 10.01
N ALA A 36 8.03 5.08 9.78
CA ALA A 36 8.96 4.94 8.66
C ALA A 36 8.26 5.09 7.29
N LEU A 37 7.05 4.56 7.15
CA LEU A 37 6.24 4.76 5.93
C LEU A 37 5.85 6.22 5.74
N ASP A 38 5.54 6.93 6.82
CA ASP A 38 5.22 8.36 6.78
C ASP A 38 6.42 9.20 6.37
N GLU A 39 7.58 8.95 6.98
CA GLU A 39 8.83 9.64 6.65
C GLU A 39 9.20 9.43 5.18
N ALA A 40 9.07 8.21 4.66
CA ALA A 40 9.36 7.91 3.25
C ALA A 40 8.45 8.68 2.28
N VAL A 41 7.19 8.94 2.67
CA VAL A 41 6.26 9.77 1.89
C VAL A 41 6.62 11.24 2.01
N LEU A 42 6.90 11.73 3.22
CA LEU A 42 7.29 13.12 3.48
C LEU A 42 8.61 13.49 2.79
N ALA A 43 9.56 12.57 2.75
CA ALA A 43 10.82 12.71 2.02
C ALA A 43 10.67 12.63 0.49
N GLY A 44 9.46 12.39 -0.02
CA GLY A 44 9.17 12.32 -1.44
C GLY A 44 9.65 11.04 -2.14
N GLN A 45 10.10 10.03 -1.38
CA GLN A 45 10.52 8.74 -1.95
C GLN A 45 9.33 7.98 -2.54
N PHE A 46 8.15 8.14 -1.94
CA PHE A 46 6.90 7.57 -2.41
C PHE A 46 5.79 8.61 -2.42
N LYS A 47 4.88 8.53 -3.40
CA LYS A 47 3.73 9.43 -3.50
C LYS A 47 2.69 9.17 -2.42
N THR A 48 2.57 7.90 -1.99
CA THR A 48 1.60 7.48 -0.98
C THR A 48 2.19 6.37 -0.11
N ARG A 49 1.65 6.18 1.10
CA ARG A 49 1.99 5.03 1.97
C ARG A 49 1.76 3.70 1.26
N GLN A 50 0.73 3.63 0.41
CA GLN A 50 0.42 2.42 -0.33
C GLN A 50 1.52 2.06 -1.33
N ASP A 51 2.09 3.06 -2.01
CA ASP A 51 3.19 2.81 -2.96
C ASP A 51 4.43 2.31 -2.22
N ALA A 52 4.72 2.87 -1.03
CA ALA A 52 5.80 2.42 -0.17
C ALA A 52 5.60 0.97 0.29
N ILE A 53 4.40 0.62 0.78
CA ILE A 53 4.05 -0.74 1.19
C ILE A 53 4.17 -1.72 0.02
N HIS A 54 3.63 -1.36 -1.14
CA HIS A 54 3.68 -2.21 -2.32
C HIS A 54 5.12 -2.46 -2.79
N ALA A 55 5.96 -1.42 -2.80
CA ALA A 55 7.38 -1.55 -3.14
C ALA A 55 8.12 -2.46 -2.16
N ALA A 56 7.89 -2.31 -0.85
CA ALA A 56 8.51 -3.14 0.18
C ALA A 56 8.08 -4.62 0.07
N LEU A 57 6.77 -4.87 -0.08
CA LEU A 57 6.25 -6.24 -0.24
C LEU A 57 6.73 -6.88 -1.55
N ALA A 58 6.79 -6.13 -2.65
CA ALA A 58 7.31 -6.62 -3.91
C ALA A 58 8.81 -6.96 -3.81
N ALA A 59 9.60 -6.14 -3.12
CA ALA A 59 11.01 -6.42 -2.87
C ALA A 59 11.21 -7.68 -2.02
N ALA A 60 10.39 -7.89 -0.99
CA ALA A 60 10.51 -9.03 -0.09
C ALA A 60 9.97 -10.36 -0.67
N PHE A 61 8.86 -10.31 -1.40
CA PHE A 61 8.10 -11.52 -1.77
C PHE A 61 8.02 -11.79 -3.28
N VAL A 62 8.21 -10.78 -4.13
CA VAL A 62 8.12 -10.93 -5.60
C VAL A 62 9.50 -10.99 -6.24
N ARG A 63 10.43 -10.14 -5.79
CA ARG A 63 11.84 -10.24 -6.16
C ARG A 63 12.44 -11.36 -5.32
N LYS A 64 12.45 -12.58 -5.87
CA LYS A 64 13.05 -13.78 -5.26
C LYS A 64 14.55 -13.54 -4.95
N GLU A 65 14.83 -13.03 -3.76
CA GLU A 65 16.02 -13.38 -2.98
C GLU A 65 15.53 -13.84 -1.61
N VAL A 66 14.78 -14.94 -1.64
CA VAL A 66 14.42 -15.66 -0.43
C VAL A 66 15.64 -16.49 -0.03
N ASN A 67 16.62 -15.85 0.62
CA ASN A 67 17.50 -16.56 1.54
C ASN A 67 16.69 -16.86 2.81
N LEU A 68 15.78 -17.83 2.72
CA LEU A 68 15.28 -18.52 3.90
C LEU A 68 16.34 -19.56 4.27
N THR A 69 17.35 -19.14 5.01
CA THR A 69 18.12 -20.07 5.84
C THR A 69 17.17 -20.70 6.84
N SER A 70 17.23 -22.04 6.88
CA SER A 70 16.45 -22.96 7.72
C SER A 70 16.60 -22.73 9.21
#